data_AF-A0A7Y4TSY9-F1
#
_entry.id   AF-A0A7Y4TSY9-F1
#
_cell.length_a   1.000
_cell.length_b   1.000
_cell.length_c   1.000
_cell.angle_alpha   90.00
_cell.angle_beta   90.00
_cell.angle_gamma   90.00
#
_symmetry.space_group_name_H-M   'P 1'
#
loop_
_entity.id
_entity.type
_entity.pdbx_description
1 polymer ?
#
loop_
_entity_poly.entity_id
_entity_poly.type
_entity_poly.pdbx_seq_one_letter_code
_entity_poly.pdbx_strand_id
1 'polypeptide(L)' 'MISKTFFNRLIILGFMALVGFCLAKAINSGSVMGIILALVSLGAGIYFLYMVVKAKQELEAEEATQ' A
#
# COMPACT_ATOMS: atom_id res chain seq x y z
N MET A 1 -10.75 -12.79 14.82
CA MET A 1 -9.82 -12.62 13.68
C MET A 1 -10.22 -11.54 12.65
N ILE A 2 -11.39 -10.90 12.73
CA ILE A 2 -11.86 -9.88 11.74
C ILE A 2 -11.23 -8.49 11.88
N SER A 3 -10.84 -8.09 13.10
CA SER A 3 -10.42 -6.70 13.39
C SER A 3 -9.10 -6.29 12.71
N LYS A 4 -8.09 -7.18 12.67
CA LYS A 4 -6.80 -6.88 12.05
C LYS A 4 -6.88 -6.73 10.53
N THR A 5 -7.70 -7.56 9.87
CA THR A 5 -7.86 -7.53 8.40
C THR A 5 -8.62 -6.29 7.95
N PHE A 6 -9.66 -5.89 8.69
CA PHE A 6 -10.41 -4.67 8.39
C PHE A 6 -9.54 -3.42 8.57
N PHE A 7 -8.74 -3.39 9.64
CA PHE A 7 -7.82 -2.29 9.93
C PHE A 7 -6.73 -2.14 8.86
N ASN A 8 -6.09 -3.25 8.44
CA ASN A 8 -5.11 -3.21 7.34
C ASN A 8 -5.74 -2.69 6.03
N ARG A 9 -6.97 -3.13 5.71
CA ARG A 9 -7.68 -2.70 4.52
C ARG A 9 -8.01 -1.20 4.56
N LEU A 10 -8.37 -0.68 5.74
CA LEU A 10 -8.61 0.74 5.96
C LEU A 10 -7.34 1.57 5.76
N ILE A 11 -6.20 1.11 6.29
CA ILE A 11 -4.90 1.77 6.12
C ILE A 11 -4.51 1.81 4.64
N ILE A 12 -4.65 0.70 3.94
CA ILE A 12 -4.33 0.61 2.51
C ILE A 12 -5.21 1.58 1.70
N LEU A 13 -6.51 1.60 1.95
CA LEU A 13 -7.44 2.52 1.26
C LEU A 13 -7.11 3.97 1.56
N GLY A 14 -6.81 4.31 2.82
CA GLY A 14 -6.40 5.66 3.21
C GLY A 14 -5.10 6.08 2.56
N PHE A 15 -4.10 5.21 2.54
CA PHE A 15 -2.82 5.45 1.86
C PHE A 15 -3.02 5.66 0.35
N MET A 16 -3.81 4.82 -0.30
CA MET A 16 -4.06 4.91 -1.74
C MET A 16 -4.79 6.21 -2.11
N ALA A 17 -5.73 6.65 -1.26
CA ALA A 17 -6.42 7.94 -1.43
C ALA A 17 -5.46 9.14 -1.25
N LEU A 18 -4.57 9.10 -0.25
CA LEU A 18 -3.58 10.17 -0.01
C LEU A 18 -2.56 10.26 -1.15
N VAL A 19 -2.07 9.13 -1.65
CA VAL A 19 -1.15 9.09 -2.80
C VAL A 19 -1.85 9.61 -4.05
N GLY A 20 -3.10 9.22 -4.30
CA GLY A 20 -3.90 9.75 -5.41
C GLY A 20 -4.10 11.26 -5.34
N PHE A 21 -4.39 11.80 -4.16
CA PHE A 21 -4.49 13.24 -3.94
C PHE A 21 -3.16 13.97 -4.18
N CYS A 22 -2.05 13.42 -3.67
CA CYS A 22 -0.73 13.99 -3.90
C CYS A 22 -0.35 13.97 -5.39
N LEU A 23 -0.66 12.89 -6.09
CA LEU A 23 -0.45 12.79 -7.54
C LEU A 23 -1.26 13.84 -8.30
N ALA A 24 -2.56 13.96 -8.01
CA ALA A 24 -3.43 14.96 -8.64
C ALA A 24 -2.96 16.39 -8.36
N LYS A 25 -2.54 16.68 -7.12
CA LYS A 25 -2.01 17.99 -6.73
C LYS A 25 -0.67 18.28 -7.41
N ALA A 26 0.21 17.28 -7.54
CA ALA A 26 1.50 17.44 -8.22
C ALA A 26 1.35 17.67 -9.73
N ILE A 27 0.37 17.02 -10.36
CA ILE A 27 0.00 17.26 -11.76
C ILE A 27 -0.53 18.68 -11.93
N ASN A 28 -1.43 19.12 -11.04
CA ASN A 28 -2.01 20.46 -11.09
C ASN A 28 -0.96 21.57 -10.89
N SER A 29 0.00 21.37 -9.98
CA SER A 29 1.07 22.33 -9.73
C SER A 29 2.20 22.30 -10.78
N GLY A 30 2.16 21.39 -11.75
CA GLY A 30 3.22 21.21 -12.75
C GLY A 30 4.55 20.72 -12.16
N SER A 31 4.54 20.20 -10.92
CA SER A 31 5.75 19.78 -10.23
C SER A 31 6.15 18.37 -10.65
N VAL A 32 7.09 18.29 -11.61
CA VAL A 32 7.68 17.02 -12.08
C VAL A 32 8.24 16.20 -10.92
N MET A 33 8.89 16.85 -9.96
CA MET A 33 9.43 16.19 -8.76
C MET A 33 8.31 15.57 -7.90
N GLY A 34 7.20 16.28 -7.72
CA GLY A 34 6.04 15.76 -6.99
C GLY A 34 5.43 14.52 -7.65
N ILE A 35 5.38 14.50 -8.99
CA ILE A 35 4.89 13.35 -9.76
C ILE A 35 5.82 12.14 -9.57
N ILE A 36 7.15 12.34 -9.68
CA ILE A 36 8.13 11.27 -9.47
C ILE A 36 8.01 10.70 -8.05
N LEU A 37 7.96 11.56 -7.04
CA LEU A 37 7.82 11.13 -5.64
C LEU A 37 6.51 10.40 -5.39
N ALA A 38 5.40 10.84 -5.99
CA ALA A 38 4.12 10.16 -5.90
C ALA A 38 4.17 8.76 -6.55
N LEU A 39 4.83 8.61 -7.70
CA LEU A 39 5.04 7.32 -8.36
C LEU A 39 5.93 6.38 -7.52
N VAL A 40 7.02 6.89 -6.94
CA VAL A 40 7.90 6.12 -6.04
C VAL A 40 7.12 5.65 -4.80
N SER A 41 6.32 6.54 -4.21
CA SER A 41 5.45 6.20 -3.07
C SER A 41 4.43 5.13 -3.44
N LEU A 42 3.85 5.20 -4.64
CA LEU A 42 2.89 4.23 -5.14
C LEU A 42 3.55 2.86 -5.35
N GLY A 43 4.75 2.83 -5.95
CA GLY A 43 5.54 1.62 -6.10
C GLY A 43 5.92 0.96 -4.78
N ALA A 44 6.40 1.76 -3.81
CA ALA A 44 6.72 1.28 -2.46
C ALA A 44 5.47 0.71 -1.75
N GLY A 45 4.32 1.36 -1.91
CA GLY A 45 3.05 0.90 -1.35
C GLY A 45 2.60 -0.46 -1.91
N ILE A 46 2.71 -0.64 -3.24
CA ILE A 46 2.41 -1.94 -3.89
C ILE A 46 3.36 -3.03 -3.39
N TYR A 47 4.67 -2.72 -3.30
CA TYR A 47 5.67 -3.69 -2.83
C TYR A 47 5.46 -4.09 -1.37
N PHE A 48 5.11 -3.13 -0.51
CA PHE A 48 4.75 -3.39 0.87
C PHE A 48 3.53 -4.32 0.97
N LEU A 49 2.50 -4.07 0.17
CA LEU A 49 1.31 -4.92 0.08
C LEU A 49 1.66 -6.36 -0.33
N TYR A 50 2.54 -6.50 -1.32
CA TYR A 50 3.03 -7.81 -1.77
C TYR A 50 3.77 -8.56 -0.65
N MET A 51 4.68 -7.90 0.07
CA MET A 51 5.37 -8.50 1.21
C MET A 51 4.42 -8.93 2.32
N VAL A 52 3.39 -8.14 2.62
CA VAL A 52 2.38 -8.49 3.63
C VAL A 52 1.56 -9.71 3.22
N VAL A 53 1.18 -9.82 1.95
CA VAL A 53 0.47 -11.00 1.43
C VAL A 53 1.37 -12.24 1.50
N LYS A 54 2.63 -12.11 1.07
CA LYS A 54 3.60 -13.21 1.11
C LYS A 54 3.84 -13.70 2.55
N ALA A 55 4.04 -12.79 3.49
CA ALA A 55 4.21 -13.14 4.90
C ALA A 55 2.97 -13.83 5.48
N LYS A 56 1.76 -13.43 5.08
CA LYS A 56 0.53 -14.14 5.48
C LYS A 56 0.46 -15.56 4.94
N GLN A 57 0.83 -15.75 3.67
CA GLN A 57 0.84 -17.08 3.04
C GLN A 57 1.85 -18.02 3.70
N GLU A 58 3.03 -17.51 4.07
CA GLU A 58 4.07 -18.28 4.78
C GLU A 58 3.59 -18.70 6.19
N LEU A 59 2.93 -17.80 6.92
CA LEU A 59 2.34 -18.12 8.24
C LEU A 59 1.23 -19.18 8.13
N GLU A 60 0.33 -19.06 7.15
CA GLU A 60 -0.74 -20.05 6.94
C GLU A 60 -0.18 -21.41 6.49
N ALA A 61 0.93 -21.44 5.77
CA ALA A 61 1.62 -22.68 5.39
C ALA A 61 2.32 -23.34 6.59
N GLU A 62 2.97 -22.58 7.46
CA GLU A 62 3.54 -23.09 8.72
C GLU A 62 2.46 -23.66 9.65
N GLU A 63 1.30 -23.00 9.75
CA GLU A 63 0.18 -23.48 10.58
C GLU A 63 -0.51 -24.73 10.00
N ALA A 64 -0.49 -24.95 8.68
CA ALA A 64 -1.08 -26.13 8.05
C ALA A 64 -0.17 -27.38 8.05
N THR A 65 1.12 -27.21 8.41
CA THR A 65 2.10 -28.30 8.46
C THR A 65 2.35 -28.81 9.89
N GLN A 66 1.70 -28.20 10.90
CA GLN A 66 1.66 -28.66 12.29
C GLN A 66 0.35 -29.41 12.57
#